data_AF-A0AAD5GL88-F1
#
_entry.id   AF-A0AAD5GL88-F1
#
_cell.length_a   1.000
_cell.length_b   1.000
_cell.length_c   1.000
_cell.angle_alpha   90.00
_cell.angle_beta   90.00
_cell.angle_gamma   90.00
#
_symmetry.space_group_name_H-M   'P 1'
#
loop_
_entity.id
_entity.type
_entity.pdbx_description
1 polymer ?
#
loop_
_entity_poly.entity_id
_entity_poly.type
_entity_poly.pdbx_seq_one_letter_code
_entity_poly.pdbx_strand_id
1 'polypeptide(L)'
;MLAQQSFKPEPTNVLLCGCPGSGTTWLKALSFAIITREKFNKCENNQRNSSFSLVATHLPYASLPRSVIASNCKMVYIYRNIKDVMISHYHLMRESLKLPLEDVPFEELCKGVSFNGPYWDHIMGYWKASLERPGQIMFLKYEDLVMEPTNNAKRLAEFIGHPFSVDEAKDGVVENIVKMCSEKLCNLEVNISGKCRQEEPCGIKKRLLHLWTIGRTTSRL
;
A
#
# COMPACT_ATOMS: atom_id res chain seq x y z
N MET A 1 14.36 -15.46 1.15
CA MET A 1 15.74 -15.46 1.69
C MET A 1 16.66 -14.44 1.01
N LEU A 2 16.60 -14.21 -0.32
CA LEU A 2 17.52 -13.26 -0.99
C LEU A 2 17.33 -11.79 -0.58
N ALA A 3 16.09 -11.30 -0.43
CA ALA A 3 15.83 -9.90 -0.04
C ALA A 3 16.34 -9.54 1.38
N GLN A 4 16.50 -10.54 2.27
CA GLN A 4 17.04 -10.31 3.61
C GLN A 4 18.53 -9.96 3.61
N GLN A 5 19.27 -10.31 2.55
CA GLN A 5 20.73 -10.21 2.52
C GLN A 5 21.24 -9.06 1.64
N SER A 6 20.42 -8.48 0.77
CA SER A 6 20.86 -7.51 -0.24
C SER A 6 20.17 -6.15 -0.21
N PHE A 7 19.05 -6.00 0.52
CA PHE A 7 18.39 -4.70 0.63
C PHE A 7 19.14 -3.77 1.59
N LYS A 8 19.67 -2.67 1.04
CA LYS A 8 20.30 -1.57 1.79
C LYS A 8 19.30 -0.42 1.93
N PRO A 9 18.64 -0.27 3.10
CA PRO A 9 17.73 0.83 3.35
C PRO A 9 18.49 2.16 3.47
N GLU A 10 18.05 3.17 2.73
CA GLU A 10 18.50 4.56 2.94
C GLU A 10 17.54 5.27 3.91
N PRO A 11 18.01 6.18 4.80
CA PRO A 11 17.17 6.88 5.76
C PRO A 11 15.99 7.65 5.14
N THR A 12 16.09 8.04 3.88
CA THR A 12 15.03 8.72 3.12
C THR A 12 13.99 7.77 2.52
N ASN A 13 14.19 6.45 2.62
CA ASN A 13 13.24 5.46 2.11
C ASN A 13 12.01 5.38 3.01
N VAL A 14 10.86 5.28 2.37
CA VAL A 14 9.58 5.03 3.03
C VAL A 14 9.09 3.64 2.60
N LEU A 15 8.91 2.76 3.59
CA LEU A 15 8.37 1.43 3.37
C LEU A 15 6.86 1.43 3.55
N LEU A 16 6.15 1.00 2.51
CA LEU A 16 4.70 0.84 2.53
C LEU A 16 4.37 -0.64 2.79
N CYS A 17 3.85 -0.92 3.97
CA CYS A 17 3.63 -2.26 4.48
C CYS A 17 2.13 -2.55 4.63
N GLY A 18 1.73 -3.80 4.42
CA GLY A 18 0.37 -4.24 4.67
C GLY A 18 0.13 -5.64 4.13
N CYS A 19 -0.82 -6.38 4.71
CA CYS A 19 -1.21 -7.68 4.17
C CYS A 19 -1.98 -7.49 2.84
N PRO A 20 -1.88 -8.41 1.85
CA PRO A 20 -2.75 -8.35 0.68
C PRO A 20 -4.23 -8.29 1.09
N GLY A 21 -4.99 -7.39 0.47
CA GLY A 21 -6.40 -7.12 0.81
C GLY A 21 -6.64 -5.99 1.83
N SER A 22 -5.60 -5.48 2.50
CA SER A 22 -5.76 -4.41 3.51
C SER A 22 -5.78 -2.98 2.95
N GLY A 23 -5.75 -2.79 1.63
CA GLY A 23 -5.75 -1.46 1.00
C GLY A 23 -4.38 -0.93 0.58
N THR A 24 -3.35 -1.77 0.52
CA THR A 24 -1.98 -1.39 0.12
C THR A 24 -1.89 -0.71 -1.25
N THR A 25 -2.78 -1.01 -2.20
CA THR A 25 -2.78 -0.37 -3.52
C THR A 25 -3.15 1.11 -3.41
N TRP A 26 -4.16 1.43 -2.58
CA TRP A 26 -4.56 2.81 -2.35
C TRP A 26 -3.48 3.58 -1.60
N LEU A 27 -2.85 2.96 -0.59
CA LEU A 27 -1.70 3.53 0.11
C LEU A 27 -0.53 3.85 -0.84
N LYS A 28 -0.17 2.93 -1.74
CA LYS A 28 0.88 3.15 -2.76
C LYS A 28 0.54 4.33 -3.66
N ALA A 29 -0.69 4.39 -4.17
CA ALA A 29 -1.13 5.46 -5.05
C ALA A 29 -1.13 6.83 -4.35
N LEU A 30 -1.67 6.91 -3.14
CA LEU A 30 -1.65 8.14 -2.34
C LEU A 30 -0.22 8.59 -2.05
N SER A 31 0.62 7.69 -1.55
CA SER A 31 2.02 8.02 -1.25
C SER A 31 2.78 8.51 -2.49
N PHE A 32 2.56 7.85 -3.63
CA PHE A 32 3.19 8.25 -4.90
C PHE A 32 2.69 9.61 -5.36
N ALA A 33 1.38 9.85 -5.35
CA ALA A 33 0.80 11.13 -5.74
C ALA A 33 1.28 12.27 -4.84
N ILE A 34 1.33 12.05 -3.52
CA ILE A 34 1.83 13.03 -2.55
C ILE A 34 3.28 13.39 -2.85
N ILE A 35 4.17 12.41 -3.07
CA ILE A 35 5.60 12.67 -3.32
C ILE A 35 5.83 13.34 -4.69
N THR A 36 5.02 13.02 -5.69
CA THR A 36 5.24 13.49 -7.06
C THR A 36 4.49 14.77 -7.40
N ARG A 37 3.55 15.23 -6.58
CA ARG A 37 2.71 16.42 -6.87
C ARG A 37 3.52 17.69 -7.17
N GLU A 38 4.63 17.92 -6.47
CA GLU A 38 5.48 19.09 -6.68
C GLU A 38 6.20 19.05 -8.05
N LYS A 39 6.42 17.85 -8.60
CA LYS A 39 7.04 17.65 -9.91
C LYS A 39 6.07 17.91 -11.05
N PHE A 40 4.77 17.75 -10.83
CA PHE A 40 3.75 18.03 -11.85
C PHE A 40 3.43 19.53 -11.99
N ASN A 41 3.67 20.32 -10.93
CA ASN A 41 3.47 21.78 -10.96
C ASN A 41 4.64 22.55 -11.61
N LYS A 42 5.82 21.93 -11.72
CA LYS A 42 6.99 22.51 -12.40
C LYS A 42 7.19 21.88 -13.78
N CYS A 43 6.41 22.31 -14.76
CA CYS A 43 6.91 22.33 -16.13
C CYS A 43 8.07 23.34 -16.18
N GLU A 44 9.18 22.96 -16.82
CA GLU A 44 10.42 23.74 -16.92
C GLU A 44 11.27 23.80 -15.63
N ASN A 45 11.92 22.70 -15.28
CA ASN A 45 13.38 22.68 -15.08
C ASN A 45 13.87 21.28 -14.70
N ASN A 46 14.85 20.79 -15.46
CA ASN A 46 15.51 19.49 -15.29
C ASN A 46 16.36 19.43 -14.01
N GLN A 47 15.72 19.36 -12.84
CA GLN A 47 16.40 18.99 -11.59
C GLN A 47 15.89 17.62 -11.12
N ARG A 48 16.60 16.57 -11.56
CA ARG A 48 16.52 15.23 -10.95
C ARG A 48 17.20 15.28 -9.58
N ASN A 49 16.55 15.77 -8.52
CA ASN A 49 17.17 15.77 -7.19
C ASN A 49 16.26 15.22 -6.07
N SER A 50 16.92 14.44 -5.21
CA SER A 50 16.45 13.46 -4.22
C SER A 50 15.79 12.18 -4.79
N SER A 51 16.53 11.06 -4.69
CA SER A 51 16.04 9.71 -4.96
C SER A 51 15.15 9.24 -3.81
N PHE A 52 13.92 9.75 -3.73
CA PHE A 52 12.91 9.16 -2.86
C PHE A 52 12.52 7.78 -3.39
N SER A 53 12.82 6.73 -2.63
CA SER A 53 12.41 5.37 -2.95
C SER A 53 11.22 4.97 -2.08
N LEU A 54 10.04 4.88 -2.70
CA LEU A 54 8.90 4.19 -2.13
C LEU A 54 9.09 2.69 -2.36
N VAL A 55 9.21 1.91 -1.29
CA VAL A 55 9.32 0.45 -1.36
C VAL A 55 8.10 -0.16 -0.72
N ALA A 56 7.41 -1.06 -1.42
CA ALA A 56 6.26 -1.74 -0.87
C ALA A 56 6.60 -3.19 -0.49
N THR A 57 6.07 -3.65 0.63
CA THR A 57 6.24 -5.04 1.09
C THR A 57 4.96 -5.57 1.73
N HIS A 58 4.76 -6.88 1.58
CA HIS A 58 3.70 -7.63 2.24
C HIS A 58 4.25 -8.58 3.31
N LEU A 59 5.53 -8.44 3.67
CA LEU A 59 6.17 -9.28 4.67
C LEU A 59 5.68 -8.92 6.08
N PRO A 60 5.47 -9.92 6.95
CA PRO A 60 5.25 -9.66 8.36
C PRO A 60 6.51 -9.01 8.96
N TYR A 61 6.31 -8.22 10.00
CA TYR A 61 7.38 -7.42 10.61
C TYR A 61 8.60 -8.26 11.02
N ALA A 62 8.36 -9.44 11.61
CA ALA A 62 9.42 -10.37 12.03
C ALA A 62 10.26 -10.93 10.85
N SER A 63 9.73 -10.92 9.63
CA SER A 63 10.40 -11.43 8.44
C SER A 63 11.08 -10.34 7.62
N LEU A 64 10.96 -9.07 8.02
CA LEU A 64 11.67 -7.97 7.36
C LEU A 64 13.19 -8.16 7.46
N PRO A 65 13.96 -7.69 6.46
CA PRO A 65 15.41 -7.68 6.56
C PRO A 65 15.87 -6.98 7.84
N ARG A 66 16.85 -7.55 8.55
CA ARG A 66 17.38 -6.92 9.78
C ARG A 66 17.92 -5.52 9.52
N SER A 67 18.46 -5.27 8.32
CA SER A 67 18.89 -3.93 7.89
C SER A 67 17.76 -2.92 7.93
N VAL A 68 16.54 -3.30 7.53
CA VAL A 68 15.34 -2.45 7.52
C VAL A 68 14.81 -2.20 8.92
N ILE A 69 14.87 -3.21 9.80
CA ILE A 69 14.43 -3.05 11.19
C ILE A 69 15.39 -2.13 11.95
N ALA A 70 16.71 -2.29 11.72
CA ALA A 70 17.76 -1.50 12.35
C ALA A 70 17.97 -0.12 11.72
N SER A 71 17.44 0.14 10.53
CA SER A 71 17.53 1.46 9.90
C SER A 71 16.51 2.43 10.48
N ASN A 72 16.79 3.73 10.29
CA ASN A 72 15.87 4.81 10.62
C ASN A 72 14.85 5.08 9.50
N CYS A 73 14.55 4.10 8.65
CA CYS A 73 13.57 4.27 7.59
C CYS A 73 12.17 4.42 8.17
N LYS A 74 11.37 5.27 7.54
CA LYS A 74 9.96 5.38 7.89
C LYS A 74 9.18 4.22 7.30
N MET A 75 8.20 3.73 8.03
CA MET A 75 7.27 2.69 7.60
C MET A 75 5.83 3.17 7.77
N VAL A 76 5.00 2.91 6.78
CA VAL A 76 3.56 3.11 6.86
C VAL A 76 2.92 1.74 6.72
N TYR A 77 2.31 1.27 7.80
CA TYR A 77 1.60 0.00 7.81
C TYR A 77 0.09 0.23 7.71
N ILE A 78 -0.58 -0.40 6.74
CA ILE A 78 -2.05 -0.35 6.61
C ILE A 78 -2.71 -1.69 6.97
N TYR A 79 -3.69 -1.64 7.86
CA TYR A 79 -4.54 -2.76 8.22
C TYR A 79 -6.02 -2.46 7.97
N ARG A 80 -6.85 -3.50 7.95
CA ARG A 80 -8.28 -3.45 7.63
C ARG A 80 -9.02 -4.49 8.48
N ASN A 81 -10.34 -4.36 8.62
CA ASN A 81 -11.17 -5.41 9.21
C ASN A 81 -10.85 -6.79 8.60
N ILE A 82 -10.60 -7.77 9.46
CA ILE A 82 -10.22 -9.12 9.02
C ILE A 82 -11.27 -9.74 8.11
N LYS A 83 -12.57 -9.53 8.33
CA LYS A 83 -13.63 -10.12 7.50
C LYS A 83 -13.51 -9.64 6.05
N ASP A 84 -13.26 -8.35 5.87
CA ASP A 84 -13.08 -7.77 4.54
C ASP A 84 -11.78 -8.24 3.87
N VAL A 85 -10.70 -8.36 4.66
CA VAL A 85 -9.42 -8.88 4.15
C VAL A 85 -9.58 -10.32 3.69
N MET A 86 -10.31 -11.14 4.44
CA MET A 86 -10.60 -12.54 4.11
C MET A 86 -11.38 -12.65 2.79
N ILE A 87 -12.43 -11.86 2.63
CA ILE A 87 -13.23 -11.81 1.39
C ILE A 87 -12.35 -11.33 0.22
N SER A 88 -11.58 -10.26 0.42
CA SER A 88 -10.66 -9.75 -0.61
C SER A 88 -9.60 -10.78 -1.00
N HIS A 89 -9.03 -11.48 -0.02
CA HIS A 89 -8.03 -12.53 -0.23
C HIS A 89 -8.62 -13.73 -0.96
N TYR A 90 -9.85 -14.13 -0.63
CA TYR A 90 -10.59 -15.20 -1.31
C TYR A 90 -10.75 -14.90 -2.80
N HIS A 91 -11.24 -13.70 -3.14
CA HIS A 91 -11.34 -13.28 -4.53
C HIS A 91 -9.97 -13.21 -5.21
N LEU A 92 -8.96 -12.70 -4.51
CA LEU A 92 -7.60 -12.64 -4.98
C LEU A 92 -7.03 -14.01 -5.32
N MET A 93 -7.20 -15.00 -4.45
CA MET A 93 -6.77 -16.38 -4.69
C MET A 93 -7.52 -17.01 -5.85
N ARG A 94 -8.84 -16.83 -5.91
CA ARG A 94 -9.68 -17.35 -6.99
C ARG A 94 -9.17 -16.91 -8.36
N GLU A 95 -8.99 -15.61 -8.54
CA GLU A 95 -8.43 -15.05 -9.78
C GLU A 95 -6.98 -15.46 -9.99
N SER A 96 -6.25 -15.63 -8.88
CA SER A 96 -4.84 -15.96 -8.93
C SER A 96 -4.54 -17.41 -9.28
N LEU A 97 -5.47 -18.30 -9.03
CA LEU A 97 -5.29 -19.71 -9.31
C LEU A 97 -6.24 -20.16 -10.43
N LYS A 98 -7.06 -19.24 -10.95
CA LYS A 98 -8.16 -19.51 -11.90
C LYS A 98 -9.03 -20.67 -11.42
N LEU A 99 -9.24 -20.75 -10.11
CA LEU A 99 -9.97 -21.85 -9.48
C LEU A 99 -11.48 -21.63 -9.55
N PRO A 100 -12.26 -22.71 -9.70
CA PRO A 100 -13.68 -22.72 -9.34
C PRO A 100 -13.91 -22.25 -7.90
N LEU A 101 -15.10 -21.74 -7.61
CA LEU A 101 -15.47 -21.18 -6.30
C LEU A 101 -15.29 -22.20 -5.15
N GLU A 102 -15.61 -23.47 -5.45
CA GLU A 102 -15.61 -24.60 -4.52
C GLU A 102 -14.18 -25.03 -4.11
N ASP A 103 -13.17 -24.72 -4.93
CA ASP A 103 -11.80 -25.21 -4.74
C ASP A 103 -10.89 -24.22 -4.00
N VAL A 104 -11.38 -23.02 -3.66
CA VAL A 104 -10.59 -22.07 -2.89
C VAL A 104 -10.62 -22.48 -1.41
N PRO A 105 -9.47 -22.73 -0.76
CA PRO A 105 -9.41 -23.28 0.59
C PRO A 105 -9.73 -22.21 1.64
N PHE A 106 -10.99 -21.77 1.68
CA PHE A 106 -11.46 -20.72 2.58
C PHE A 106 -11.32 -21.10 4.06
N GLU A 107 -11.49 -22.37 4.39
CA GLU A 107 -11.32 -22.85 5.77
C GLU A 107 -9.86 -22.72 6.25
N GLU A 108 -8.89 -23.00 5.37
CA GLU A 108 -7.46 -22.83 5.67
C GLU A 108 -7.12 -21.35 5.86
N LEU A 109 -7.70 -20.49 5.03
CA LEU A 109 -7.60 -19.04 5.18
C LEU A 109 -8.14 -18.60 6.55
N CYS A 110 -9.28 -19.15 7.00
CA CYS A 110 -9.88 -18.86 8.31
C CYS A 110 -9.01 -19.36 9.47
N LYS A 111 -8.30 -20.47 9.28
CA LYS A 111 -7.29 -21.01 10.21
C LYS A 111 -5.99 -20.21 10.19
N GLY A 112 -5.88 -19.18 9.35
CA GLY A 112 -4.70 -18.31 9.24
C GLY A 112 -3.59 -18.86 8.35
N VAL A 113 -3.82 -19.99 7.67
CA VAL A 113 -2.89 -20.58 6.71
C VAL A 113 -2.96 -19.78 5.42
N SER A 114 -2.07 -18.79 5.30
CA SER A 114 -1.96 -17.93 4.11
C SER A 114 -0.52 -17.52 3.89
N PHE A 115 -0.19 -17.09 2.67
CA PHE A 115 1.19 -16.79 2.24
C PHE A 115 1.94 -15.81 3.16
N ASN A 116 1.23 -14.90 3.84
CA ASN A 116 1.78 -13.94 4.80
C ASN A 116 1.09 -14.02 6.18
N GLY A 117 0.42 -15.14 6.48
CA GLY A 117 -0.39 -15.31 7.67
C GLY A 117 0.37 -15.86 8.88
N PRO A 118 -0.28 -15.92 10.06
CA PRO A 118 -1.66 -15.49 10.33
C PRO A 118 -1.84 -13.96 10.27
N TYR A 119 -3.00 -13.48 9.80
CA TYR A 119 -3.24 -12.03 9.63
C TYR A 119 -3.14 -11.24 10.94
N TRP A 120 -3.61 -11.84 12.04
CA TRP A 120 -3.49 -11.24 13.37
C TRP A 120 -2.03 -11.04 13.77
N ASP A 121 -1.17 -12.03 13.57
CA ASP A 121 0.26 -11.92 13.89
C ASP A 121 0.93 -10.85 13.02
N HIS A 122 0.49 -10.75 11.76
CA HIS A 122 0.94 -9.69 10.86
C HIS A 122 0.60 -8.30 11.42
N ILE A 123 -0.65 -8.07 11.86
CA ILE A 123 -1.07 -6.80 12.49
C ILE A 123 -0.27 -6.57 13.78
N MET A 124 -0.24 -7.56 14.67
CA MET A 124 0.33 -7.43 16.01
C MET A 124 1.83 -7.09 15.98
N GLY A 125 2.58 -7.65 15.02
CA GLY A 125 3.99 -7.32 14.85
C GLY A 125 4.22 -5.83 14.53
N TYR A 126 3.48 -5.28 13.57
CA TYR A 126 3.59 -3.86 13.22
C TYR A 126 2.98 -2.94 14.29
N TRP A 127 1.91 -3.36 14.95
CA TRP A 127 1.29 -2.60 16.04
C TRP A 127 2.27 -2.39 17.20
N LYS A 128 2.88 -3.47 17.70
CA LYS A 128 3.90 -3.38 18.77
C LYS A 128 5.07 -2.49 18.35
N ALA A 129 5.60 -2.70 17.14
CA ALA A 129 6.68 -1.88 16.62
C ALA A 129 6.31 -0.39 16.50
N SER A 130 5.04 -0.08 16.18
CA SER A 130 4.55 1.30 16.13
C SER A 130 4.47 1.99 17.49
N LEU A 131 4.20 1.22 18.55
CA LEU A 131 4.23 1.75 19.92
C LEU A 131 5.66 2.03 20.38
N GLU A 132 6.62 1.17 19.99
CA GLU A 132 8.04 1.36 20.31
C GLU A 132 8.66 2.51 19.51
N ARG A 133 8.20 2.75 18.28
CA ARG A 133 8.82 3.69 17.32
C ARG A 133 7.79 4.59 16.62
N PRO A 134 7.01 5.40 17.36
CA PRO A 134 5.89 6.15 16.80
C PRO A 134 6.29 7.21 15.76
N GLY A 135 7.54 7.73 15.81
CA GLY A 135 8.07 8.65 14.80
C GLY A 135 8.58 7.96 13.52
N GLN A 136 8.76 6.64 13.55
CA GLN A 136 9.27 5.85 12.42
C GLN A 136 8.22 4.94 11.81
N ILE A 137 7.17 4.57 12.55
CA ILE A 137 6.13 3.67 12.05
C ILE A 137 4.76 4.31 12.23
N MET A 138 4.11 4.63 11.11
CA MET A 138 2.72 5.05 11.08
C MET A 138 1.83 3.82 10.93
N PHE A 139 0.95 3.63 11.91
CA PHE A 139 -0.05 2.56 11.91
C PHE A 139 -1.40 3.13 11.42
N LEU A 140 -1.80 2.78 10.20
CA LEU A 140 -2.95 3.33 9.50
C LEU A 140 -4.06 2.28 9.36
N LYS A 141 -5.28 2.68 9.70
CA LYS A 141 -6.48 1.85 9.53
C LYS A 141 -7.17 2.21 8.21
N TYR A 142 -7.52 1.19 7.43
CA TYR A 142 -8.18 1.36 6.13
C TYR A 142 -9.53 2.07 6.27
N GLU A 143 -10.33 1.70 7.27
CA GLU A 143 -11.65 2.30 7.47
C GLU A 143 -11.54 3.80 7.78
N ASP A 144 -10.54 4.23 8.53
CA ASP A 144 -10.30 5.65 8.81
C ASP A 144 -9.88 6.39 7.53
N LEU A 145 -9.08 5.74 6.68
CA LEU A 145 -8.72 6.28 5.36
C LEU A 145 -9.95 6.42 4.44
N VAL A 146 -10.96 5.56 4.57
CA VAL A 146 -12.24 5.69 3.85
C VAL A 146 -13.12 6.79 4.43
N MET A 147 -13.23 6.87 5.77
CA MET A 147 -14.10 7.82 6.45
C MET A 147 -13.60 9.26 6.31
N GLU A 148 -12.30 9.49 6.47
CA GLU A 148 -11.69 10.82 6.42
C GLU A 148 -10.46 10.82 5.50
N PRO A 149 -10.63 10.68 4.18
CA PRO A 149 -9.51 10.46 3.26
C PRO A 149 -8.59 11.68 3.18
N THR A 150 -9.14 12.90 3.20
CA THR A 150 -8.35 14.14 3.16
C THR A 150 -7.47 14.31 4.40
N ASN A 151 -8.02 14.06 5.61
CA ASN A 151 -7.27 14.18 6.86
C ASN A 151 -6.17 13.13 6.95
N ASN A 152 -6.49 11.89 6.57
CA ASN A 152 -5.50 10.81 6.54
C ASN A 152 -4.43 11.04 5.46
N ALA A 153 -4.77 11.63 4.32
CA ALA A 153 -3.79 12.03 3.29
C ALA A 153 -2.83 13.12 3.80
N LYS A 154 -3.34 14.13 4.52
CA LYS A 154 -2.50 15.16 5.16
C LYS A 154 -1.55 14.56 6.19
N ARG A 155 -2.08 13.71 7.08
CA ARG A 155 -1.30 12.99 8.09
C ARG A 155 -0.24 12.08 7.47
N LEU A 156 -0.58 11.38 6.38
CA LEU A 156 0.38 10.59 5.61
C LEU A 156 1.48 11.47 5.01
N ALA A 157 1.11 12.59 4.42
CA ALA A 157 2.02 13.54 3.79
C ALA A 157 3.02 14.13 4.80
N GLU A 158 2.54 14.55 5.97
CA GLU A 158 3.38 14.97 7.10
C GLU A 158 4.34 13.86 7.53
N PHE A 159 3.82 12.64 7.71
CA PHE A 159 4.62 11.52 8.16
C PHE A 159 5.74 11.16 7.17
N ILE A 160 5.46 11.11 5.86
CA ILE A 160 6.48 10.78 4.85
C ILE A 160 7.43 11.95 4.54
N GLY A 161 7.19 13.14 5.10
CA GLY A 161 8.07 14.31 4.97
C GLY A 161 7.73 15.24 3.79
N HIS A 162 6.52 15.17 3.26
CA HIS A 162 6.03 16.03 2.18
C HIS A 162 4.69 16.69 2.57
N PRO A 163 4.62 17.43 3.70
CA PRO A 163 3.37 18.03 4.19
C PRO A 163 2.78 18.96 3.13
N PHE A 164 1.44 19.08 3.13
CA PHE A 164 0.76 20.04 2.27
C PHE A 164 0.93 21.45 2.80
N SER A 165 1.16 22.42 1.91
CA SER A 165 1.16 23.82 2.31
C SER A 165 -0.26 24.31 2.61
N VAL A 166 -0.36 25.43 3.32
CA VAL A 166 -1.66 26.08 3.61
C VAL A 166 -2.37 26.47 2.31
N ASP A 167 -1.62 26.90 1.29
CA ASP A 167 -2.16 27.28 -0.01
C ASP A 167 -2.60 26.05 -0.80
N GLU A 168 -1.81 24.97 -0.83
CA GLU A 168 -2.22 23.69 -1.45
C GLU A 168 -3.53 23.15 -0.86
N ALA A 169 -3.70 23.29 0.46
CA ALA A 169 -4.91 22.87 1.14
C ALA A 169 -6.12 23.77 0.80
N LYS A 170 -5.92 25.08 0.62
CA LYS A 170 -6.98 26.01 0.19
C LYS A 170 -7.37 25.81 -1.27
N ASP A 171 -6.38 25.51 -2.12
CA ASP A 171 -6.55 25.29 -3.56
C ASP A 171 -7.16 23.91 -3.89
N GLY A 172 -7.48 23.11 -2.86
CA GLY A 172 -8.14 21.81 -3.01
C GLY A 172 -7.21 20.71 -3.56
N VAL A 173 -5.89 20.87 -3.46
CA VAL A 173 -4.90 19.90 -3.99
C VAL A 173 -5.06 18.54 -3.31
N VAL A 174 -5.35 18.53 -2.01
CA VAL A 174 -5.49 17.29 -1.23
C VAL A 174 -6.70 16.50 -1.73
N GLU A 175 -7.84 17.18 -1.89
CA GLU A 175 -9.09 16.64 -2.39
C GLU A 175 -8.91 16.10 -3.81
N ASN A 176 -8.17 16.83 -4.66
CA ASN A 176 -7.83 16.40 -6.01
C ASN A 176 -7.00 15.11 -6.03
N ILE A 177 -5.96 15.01 -5.18
CA ILE A 177 -5.14 13.80 -5.06
C ILE A 177 -5.97 12.62 -4.56
N VAL A 178 -6.76 12.82 -3.50
CA VAL A 178 -7.66 11.81 -2.96
C VAL A 178 -8.62 11.33 -4.04
N LYS A 179 -9.26 12.26 -4.76
CA LYS A 179 -10.18 11.96 -5.85
C LYS A 179 -9.50 11.18 -6.97
N MET A 180 -8.30 11.58 -7.39
CA MET A 180 -7.52 10.85 -8.40
C MET A 180 -7.21 9.42 -7.97
N CYS A 181 -6.77 9.23 -6.72
CA CYS A 181 -6.44 7.91 -6.18
C CYS A 181 -7.69 7.06 -5.91
N SER A 182 -8.86 7.70 -5.75
CA SER A 182 -10.12 7.03 -5.44
C SER A 182 -10.96 6.73 -6.68
N GLU A 183 -11.03 7.58 -7.69
CA GLU A 183 -11.96 7.37 -8.83
C GLU A 183 -11.27 6.74 -10.02
N LYS A 184 -10.02 7.13 -10.31
CA LYS A 184 -9.35 6.78 -11.57
C LYS A 184 -8.70 5.39 -11.55
N LEU A 185 -8.32 4.87 -10.38
CA LEU A 185 -7.62 3.57 -10.33
C LEU A 185 -8.49 2.35 -10.71
N CYS A 186 -9.83 2.45 -10.80
CA CYS A 186 -10.69 1.29 -11.18
C CYS A 186 -10.83 1.25 -12.69
N ASN A 187 -10.82 2.44 -13.30
CA ASN A 187 -11.30 2.67 -14.65
C ASN A 187 -10.15 2.94 -15.63
N LEU A 188 -8.90 2.91 -15.17
CA LEU A 188 -7.73 3.02 -16.03
C LEU A 188 -7.55 1.73 -16.84
N GLU A 189 -7.30 1.84 -18.15
CA GLU A 189 -7.10 0.68 -19.03
C GLU A 189 -5.97 -0.25 -18.55
N VAL A 190 -4.93 0.26 -17.88
CA VAL A 190 -3.89 -0.57 -17.27
C VAL A 190 -4.41 -1.48 -16.15
N ASN A 191 -5.52 -1.10 -15.51
CA ASN A 191 -6.17 -1.81 -14.40
C ASN A 191 -7.35 -2.66 -14.88
N ILE A 192 -7.93 -2.32 -16.04
CA ILE A 192 -8.98 -3.08 -16.73
C ILE A 192 -8.38 -4.18 -17.64
N SER A 193 -7.38 -3.85 -18.46
CA SER A 193 -6.81 -4.73 -19.49
C SER A 193 -5.58 -5.53 -19.04
N GLY A 194 -4.97 -5.15 -17.92
CA GLY A 194 -3.75 -5.79 -17.40
C GLY A 194 -2.51 -5.65 -18.30
N LYS A 195 -2.53 -4.78 -19.32
CA LYS A 195 -1.38 -4.53 -20.22
C LYS A 195 -0.45 -3.45 -19.64
N CYS A 196 0.71 -3.87 -19.10
CA CYS A 196 1.90 -3.02 -19.06
C CYS A 196 2.70 -3.19 -20.36
N ARG A 197 3.40 -2.14 -20.82
CA ARG A 197 4.34 -2.21 -21.95
C ARG A 197 5.25 -3.44 -21.77
N GLN A 198 5.26 -4.28 -22.80
CA GLN A 198 6.08 -5.51 -22.82
C GLN A 198 7.54 -5.09 -22.87
N GLU A 199 8.22 -5.13 -21.73
CA GLU A 199 9.66 -5.27 -21.58
C GLU A 199 9.94 -5.30 -20.07
N GLU A 200 9.67 -6.45 -19.44
CA GLU A 200 10.43 -7.01 -18.31
C GLU A 200 9.65 -8.19 -17.66
N PRO A 201 10.32 -9.31 -17.34
CA PRO A 201 9.67 -10.48 -16.78
C PRO A 201 9.46 -10.31 -15.28
N CYS A 202 8.28 -9.83 -14.86
CA CYS A 202 7.84 -9.98 -13.48
C CYS A 202 6.31 -10.17 -13.40
N GLY A 203 5.87 -11.43 -13.35
CA GLY A 203 4.47 -11.85 -13.27
C GLY A 203 3.71 -11.41 -12.01
N ILE A 204 4.36 -10.70 -11.08
CA ILE A 204 3.79 -10.30 -9.79
C ILE A 204 3.09 -8.92 -9.88
N LYS A 205 3.49 -8.05 -10.82
CA LYS A 205 2.86 -6.72 -11.00
C LYS A 205 1.50 -6.77 -11.71
N LYS A 206 1.24 -7.80 -12.54
CA LYS A 206 0.00 -7.94 -13.34
C LYS A 206 -1.27 -8.14 -12.49
N ARG A 207 -1.15 -8.63 -11.25
CA ARG A 207 -2.29 -9.06 -10.42
C ARG A 207 -2.81 -8.02 -9.45
N LEU A 208 -1.94 -7.20 -8.88
CA LEU A 208 -2.30 -6.27 -7.80
C LEU A 208 -3.35 -5.21 -8.17
N LEU A 209 -3.58 -4.97 -9.46
CA LEU A 209 -4.43 -3.89 -9.96
C LEU A 209 -5.85 -4.32 -10.36
N HIS A 210 -6.07 -5.54 -10.85
CA HIS A 210 -7.42 -6.09 -11.09
C HIS A 210 -8.19 -6.30 -9.76
N LEU A 211 -7.44 -6.63 -8.72
CA LEU A 211 -7.93 -6.93 -7.36
C LEU A 211 -8.44 -5.70 -6.59
N TRP A 212 -7.99 -4.51 -6.99
CA TRP A 212 -8.48 -3.26 -6.40
C TRP A 212 -9.96 -3.02 -6.76
N THR A 213 -10.34 -3.35 -7.99
CA THR A 213 -11.74 -3.26 -8.45
C THR A 213 -12.65 -4.19 -7.67
N ILE A 214 -12.18 -5.40 -7.33
CA ILE A 214 -12.96 -6.40 -6.59
C ILE A 214 -13.07 -6.07 -5.11
N GLY A 215 -11.97 -5.62 -4.49
CA GLY A 215 -11.98 -5.20 -3.08
C GLY A 215 -12.88 -4.00 -2.80
N ARG A 216 -13.29 -3.27 -3.86
CA ARG A 216 -14.23 -2.14 -3.78
C ARG A 216 -15.69 -2.56 -3.91
N THR A 217 -15.99 -3.55 -4.74
CA THR A 217 -17.32 -4.16 -4.84
C THR A 217 -17.73 -4.83 -3.54
N THR A 218 -16.79 -5.40 -2.80
CA THR A 218 -17.08 -6.07 -1.51
C THR A 218 -17.24 -5.10 -0.34
N SER A 219 -16.72 -3.86 -0.41
CA SER A 219 -16.97 -2.79 0.59
C SER A 219 -18.28 -2.03 0.39
N ARG A 220 -19.05 -2.36 -0.66
CA ARG A 220 -20.40 -1.83 -0.90
C ARG A 220 -21.51 -2.83 -0.56
N LEU A 221 -21.15 -4.00 -0.03
CA LEU A 221 -22.04 -5.00 0.56
C LEU A 221 -21.92 -4.93 2.08
#